data_AF-A0A7J3K9F1-F1
#
_entry.id   AF-A0A7J3K9F1-F1
#
_cell.length_a   1.000
_cell.length_b   1.000
_cell.length_c   1.000
_cell.angle_alpha   90.00
_cell.angle_beta   90.00
_cell.angle_gamma   90.00
#
_symmetry.space_group_name_H-M   'P 1'
#
loop_
_entity.id
_entity.type
_entity.pdbx_description
1 polymer ?
#
loop_
_entity_poly.entity_id
_entity_poly.type
_entity_poly.pdbx_seq_one_letter_code
_entity_poly.pdbx_strand_id
1 'polypeptide(L)'
;MGSTNKSRILRLRIIGDPDFKVKVRKALKLIKATGYYNYLRTYIRCIKEIKGLTQLRVSEATIWANKYAVEDPVDAAGRFIQEACYMQMQLESQQLRFHEGIVELQSFEKRIEFLKKLREKTRKREIKDACDKLIKMWNENLLIY
;
A
#
# COMPACT_ATOMS: atom_id res chain seq x y z
N MET A 1 -32.58 -10.66 21.63
CA MET A 1 -31.65 -9.51 21.82
C MET A 1 -30.64 -9.53 20.69
N GLY A 2 -30.90 -8.79 19.61
CA GLY A 2 -30.02 -8.75 18.45
C GLY A 2 -28.94 -7.70 18.61
N SER A 3 -27.71 -8.10 18.95
CA SER A 3 -26.54 -7.25 18.74
C SER A 3 -26.06 -7.45 17.31
N THR A 4 -26.64 -6.70 16.37
CA THR A 4 -26.05 -6.55 15.05
C THR A 4 -24.69 -5.87 15.24
N ASN A 5 -23.62 -6.65 15.11
CA ASN A 5 -22.25 -6.18 15.12
C ASN A 5 -22.07 -5.30 13.87
N LYS A 6 -22.45 -4.01 13.98
CA LYS A 6 -22.22 -2.99 12.96
C LYS A 6 -20.71 -2.86 12.81
N SER A 7 -20.15 -3.60 11.84
CA SER A 7 -18.80 -3.38 11.33
C SER A 7 -18.63 -1.88 11.09
N ARG A 8 -17.90 -1.19 11.97
CA ARG A 8 -17.57 0.22 11.78
C ARG A 8 -16.78 0.30 10.48
N ILE A 9 -17.41 0.79 9.42
CA ILE A 9 -16.76 1.05 8.15
C ILE A 9 -15.66 2.07 8.41
N LEU A 10 -14.44 1.61 8.65
CA LEU A 10 -13.25 2.45 8.77
C LEU A 10 -13.00 3.07 7.39
N ARG A 11 -13.33 4.36 7.26
CA ARG A 11 -13.02 5.13 6.05
C ARG A 11 -11.56 5.53 6.11
N LEU A 12 -10.80 5.15 5.08
CA LEU A 12 -9.43 5.64 4.86
C LEU A 12 -9.44 7.17 4.74
N ARG A 13 -8.72 7.86 5.62
CA ARG A 13 -8.55 9.31 5.60
C ARG A 13 -7.32 9.71 4.77
N ILE A 14 -7.40 10.87 4.10
CA ILE A 14 -6.25 11.46 3.39
C ILE A 14 -6.04 12.86 3.96
N ILE A 15 -4.87 13.10 4.56
CA ILE A 15 -4.49 14.38 5.17
C ILE A 15 -3.30 14.92 4.39
N GLY A 16 -3.35 16.18 4.01
CA GLY A 16 -2.35 16.82 3.16
C GLY A 16 -2.95 17.96 2.35
N ASP A 17 -2.11 18.57 1.54
CA ASP A 17 -2.50 19.61 0.59
C ASP A 17 -3.39 19.05 -0.54
N PRO A 18 -4.01 19.94 -1.35
CA PRO A 18 -4.88 19.51 -2.45
C PRO A 18 -4.18 18.64 -3.51
N ASP A 19 -2.93 18.94 -3.87
CA ASP A 19 -2.17 18.21 -4.90
C ASP A 19 -1.84 16.79 -4.44
N PHE A 20 -1.29 16.67 -3.23
CA PHE A 20 -1.04 15.40 -2.56
C PHE A 20 -2.31 14.54 -2.51
N LYS A 21 -3.43 15.13 -2.11
CA LYS A 21 -4.72 14.42 -2.07
C LYS A 21 -5.16 13.93 -3.45
N VAL A 22 -4.91 14.69 -4.52
CA VAL A 22 -5.23 14.25 -5.90
C VAL A 22 -4.35 13.05 -6.28
N LYS A 23 -3.04 13.13 -6.01
CA LYS A 23 -2.08 12.06 -6.27
C LYS A 23 -2.41 10.76 -5.52
N VAL A 24 -2.68 10.84 -4.22
CA VAL A 24 -3.14 9.68 -3.42
C VAL A 24 -4.43 9.10 -3.99
N ARG A 25 -5.42 9.93 -4.39
CA ARG A 25 -6.67 9.42 -4.98
C ARG A 25 -6.44 8.70 -6.31
N LYS A 26 -5.46 9.11 -7.13
CA LYS A 26 -5.08 8.39 -8.36
C LYS A 26 -4.58 6.98 -8.00
N ALA A 27 -3.67 6.86 -7.04
CA ALA A 27 -3.19 5.57 -6.55
C ALA A 27 -4.34 4.69 -6.00
N LEU A 28 -5.22 5.26 -5.17
CA LEU A 28 -6.38 4.53 -4.62
C LEU A 28 -7.36 4.04 -5.69
N LYS A 29 -7.49 4.72 -6.82
CA LYS A 29 -8.31 4.24 -7.95
C LYS A 29 -7.72 2.95 -8.55
N LEU A 30 -6.40 2.86 -8.67
CA LEU A 30 -5.72 1.65 -9.14
C LEU A 30 -5.92 0.49 -8.17
N ILE A 31 -5.80 0.75 -6.86
CA ILE A 31 -6.05 -0.24 -5.81
C ILE A 31 -7.51 -0.76 -5.83
N LYS A 32 -8.48 0.12 -6.10
CA LYS A 32 -9.88 -0.27 -6.25
C LYS A 32 -10.10 -1.19 -7.46
N ALA A 33 -9.46 -0.89 -8.60
CA ALA A 33 -9.58 -1.70 -9.80
C ALA A 33 -9.08 -3.15 -9.59
N THR A 34 -8.10 -3.36 -8.72
CA THR A 34 -7.56 -4.70 -8.43
C THR A 34 -8.38 -5.49 -7.40
N GLY A 35 -9.22 -4.81 -6.60
CA GLY A 35 -9.97 -5.40 -5.47
C GLY A 35 -9.25 -5.30 -4.13
N TYR A 36 -8.07 -4.68 -4.07
CA TYR A 36 -7.25 -4.59 -2.84
C TYR A 36 -7.70 -3.45 -1.91
N TYR A 37 -8.71 -2.66 -2.28
CA TYR A 37 -9.14 -1.53 -1.47
C TYR A 37 -9.68 -1.94 -0.09
N ASN A 38 -10.40 -3.06 -0.02
CA ASN A 38 -10.87 -3.59 1.26
C ASN A 38 -9.70 -4.09 2.12
N TYR A 39 -8.69 -4.71 1.50
CA TYR A 39 -7.48 -5.12 2.18
C TYR A 39 -6.72 -3.91 2.77
N LEU A 40 -6.47 -2.88 1.95
CA LEU A 40 -5.80 -1.66 2.38
C LEU A 40 -6.50 -1.01 3.57
N ARG A 41 -7.83 -0.80 3.50
CA ARG A 41 -8.57 -0.09 4.56
C ARG A 41 -8.71 -0.89 5.86
N THR A 42 -8.51 -2.21 5.82
CA THR A 42 -8.51 -3.05 7.02
C THR A 42 -7.32 -2.71 7.91
N TYR A 43 -6.15 -2.49 7.29
CA TYR A 43 -4.90 -2.29 8.02
C TYR A 43 -4.48 -0.82 8.11
N ILE A 44 -4.84 0.01 7.12
CA ILE A 44 -4.45 1.41 7.05
C ILE A 44 -5.67 2.32 7.26
N ARG A 45 -5.55 3.25 8.22
CA ARG A 45 -6.61 4.20 8.59
C ARG A 45 -6.40 5.58 7.97
N CYS A 46 -5.16 5.96 7.71
CA CYS A 46 -4.84 7.28 7.16
C CYS A 46 -3.61 7.24 6.25
N ILE A 47 -3.62 8.09 5.22
CA ILE A 47 -2.47 8.47 4.43
C ILE A 47 -2.24 9.96 4.67
N LYS A 48 -1.11 10.31 5.28
CA LYS A 48 -0.81 11.67 5.75
C LYS A 48 0.42 12.21 5.04
N GLU A 49 0.29 13.40 4.48
CA GLU A 49 1.40 14.14 3.92
C GLU A 49 2.38 14.58 5.00
N ILE A 50 3.68 14.40 4.72
CA ILE A 50 4.78 14.89 5.54
C ILE A 50 5.90 15.46 4.66
N LYS A 51 6.81 16.24 5.26
CA LYS A 51 8.01 16.75 4.57
C LYS A 51 9.20 15.77 4.61
N GLY A 52 9.15 14.75 5.47
CA GLY A 52 10.25 13.82 5.72
C GLY A 52 10.20 12.54 4.88
N LEU A 53 10.87 11.49 5.38
CA LEU A 53 10.90 10.18 4.73
C LEU A 53 9.55 9.45 4.87
N THR A 54 9.10 8.88 3.74
CA THR A 54 7.89 8.07 3.69
C THR A 54 8.05 6.79 4.51
N GLN A 55 7.11 6.52 5.41
CA GLN A 55 7.15 5.38 6.33
C GLN A 55 5.74 5.03 6.85
N LEU A 56 5.55 3.80 7.32
CA LEU A 56 4.39 3.41 8.12
C LEU A 56 4.58 3.80 9.59
N ARG A 57 3.54 4.38 10.19
CA ARG A 57 3.41 4.56 11.64
C ARG A 57 2.46 3.50 12.19
N VAL A 58 3.04 2.40 12.68
CA VAL A 58 2.30 1.23 13.16
C VAL A 58 1.29 1.60 14.26
N SER A 59 1.72 2.38 15.26
CA SER A 59 0.86 2.82 16.37
C SER A 59 -0.36 3.65 15.93
N GLU A 60 -0.28 4.30 14.76
CA GLU A 60 -1.34 5.14 14.20
C GLU A 60 -2.09 4.45 13.05
N ALA A 61 -1.65 3.26 12.62
CA ALA A 61 -2.08 2.62 11.37
C ALA A 61 -2.09 3.60 10.19
N THR A 62 -1.04 4.43 10.08
CA THR A 62 -0.99 5.58 9.17
C THR A 62 0.25 5.53 8.30
N ILE A 63 0.06 5.67 6.98
CA ILE A 63 1.17 5.86 6.05
C ILE A 63 1.52 7.34 6.04
N TRP A 64 2.71 7.69 6.48
CA TRP A 64 3.29 9.00 6.25
C TRP A 64 3.95 8.97 4.88
N ALA A 65 3.52 9.84 3.97
CA ALA A 65 4.09 9.93 2.64
C ALA A 65 4.47 11.37 2.31
N ASN A 66 5.65 11.56 1.73
CA ASN A 66 5.99 12.84 1.13
C ASN A 66 5.40 12.95 -0.30
N LYS A 67 5.39 14.18 -0.82
CA LYS A 67 4.85 14.48 -2.16
C LYS A 67 5.49 13.68 -3.29
N TYR A 68 6.77 13.34 -3.17
CA TYR A 68 7.50 12.59 -4.20
C TYR A 68 7.12 11.11 -4.20
N ALA A 69 6.83 10.53 -3.04
CA ALA A 69 6.40 9.14 -2.90
C ALA A 69 5.00 8.86 -3.46
N VAL A 70 4.25 9.91 -3.82
CA VAL A 70 2.94 9.80 -4.46
C VAL A 70 2.92 10.32 -5.90
N GLU A 71 4.09 10.70 -6.44
CA GLU A 71 4.19 11.30 -7.78
C GLU A 71 3.79 10.29 -8.87
N ASP A 72 4.36 9.09 -8.83
CA ASP A 72 3.92 7.98 -9.66
C ASP A 72 2.77 7.22 -8.99
N PRO A 73 1.55 7.20 -9.59
CA PRO A 73 0.40 6.59 -8.95
C PRO A 73 0.47 5.07 -8.89
N VAL A 74 1.21 4.41 -9.80
CA VAL A 74 1.38 2.94 -9.82
C VAL A 74 2.33 2.53 -8.70
N ASP A 75 3.43 3.25 -8.55
CA ASP A 75 4.42 3.03 -7.51
C ASP A 75 3.84 3.28 -6.12
N ALA A 76 3.13 4.41 -5.96
CA ALA A 76 2.43 4.75 -4.74
C ALA A 76 1.38 3.70 -4.36
N ALA A 77 0.62 3.21 -5.35
CA ALA A 77 -0.36 2.15 -5.11
C ALA A 77 0.29 0.85 -4.63
N GLY A 78 1.39 0.44 -5.26
CA GLY A 78 2.17 -0.72 -4.84
C GLY A 78 2.72 -0.56 -3.41
N ARG A 79 3.32 0.59 -3.11
CA ARG A 79 3.81 0.90 -1.76
C ARG A 79 2.68 0.87 -0.72
N PHE A 80 1.51 1.42 -0.99
CA PHE A 80 0.40 1.37 -0.02
C PHE A 80 -0.04 -0.07 0.31
N ILE A 81 0.00 -0.98 -0.67
CA ILE A 81 -0.28 -2.40 -0.41
C ILE A 81 0.85 -3.07 0.37
N GLN A 82 2.11 -2.73 0.07
CA GLN A 82 3.27 -3.17 0.86
C GLN A 82 3.12 -2.77 2.33
N GLU A 83 2.85 -1.49 2.60
CA GLU A 83 2.70 -0.98 3.97
C GLU A 83 1.48 -1.61 4.68
N ALA A 84 0.40 -1.90 3.96
CA ALA A 84 -0.75 -2.61 4.53
C ALA A 84 -0.39 -4.05 4.92
N CYS A 85 0.42 -4.74 4.11
CA CYS A 85 0.92 -6.08 4.43
C CYS A 85 1.87 -6.07 5.61
N TYR A 86 2.78 -5.10 5.64
CA TYR A 86 3.68 -4.92 6.77
C TYR A 86 2.89 -4.67 8.06
N MET A 87 1.87 -3.80 8.01
CA MET A 87 0.99 -3.54 9.15
C MET A 87 0.24 -4.81 9.62
N GLN A 88 -0.28 -5.60 8.68
CA GLN A 88 -0.90 -6.90 9.00
C GLN A 88 0.10 -7.80 9.74
N MET A 89 1.30 -7.96 9.18
CA MET A 89 2.34 -8.82 9.75
C MET A 89 2.82 -8.33 11.10
N GLN A 90 2.87 -7.01 11.34
CA GLN A 90 3.22 -6.48 12.66
C GLN A 90 2.15 -6.78 13.73
N LEU A 91 0.87 -6.85 13.33
CA LEU A 91 -0.20 -7.27 14.25
C LEU A 91 -0.15 -8.78 14.52
N GLU A 92 0.25 -9.58 13.52
CA GLU A 92 0.37 -11.04 13.62
C GLU A 92 1.70 -11.48 14.29
N SER A 93 2.80 -10.72 14.12
CA SER A 93 4.13 -11.02 14.65
C SER A 93 4.20 -10.87 16.17
N GLN A 94 3.38 -9.97 16.74
CA GLN A 94 3.11 -9.91 18.18
C GLN A 94 2.63 -11.27 18.73
N GLN A 95 2.14 -12.17 17.88
CA GLN A 95 1.68 -13.50 18.24
C GLN A 95 2.65 -14.61 17.80
N LEU A 96 3.45 -14.40 16.73
CA LEU A 96 4.16 -15.47 16.03
C LEU A 96 5.70 -15.33 15.93
N ARG A 97 6.32 -14.28 16.49
CA ARG A 97 7.80 -14.05 16.48
C ARG A 97 8.44 -14.15 15.08
N PHE A 98 7.87 -13.48 14.09
CA PHE A 98 8.53 -13.34 12.78
C PHE A 98 9.87 -12.57 12.90
N HIS A 99 10.90 -13.05 12.21
CA HIS A 99 12.16 -12.31 12.06
C HIS A 99 11.96 -11.11 11.12
N GLU A 100 12.58 -9.97 11.43
CA GLU A 100 12.36 -8.69 10.73
C GLU A 100 12.61 -8.81 9.21
N GLY A 101 13.68 -9.48 8.80
CA GLY A 101 13.99 -9.69 7.37
C GLY A 101 12.93 -10.48 6.61
N ILE A 102 12.21 -11.40 7.26
CA ILE A 102 11.13 -12.17 6.62
C ILE A 102 9.90 -11.26 6.38
N VAL A 103 9.59 -10.39 7.34
CA VAL A 103 8.46 -9.46 7.23
C VAL A 103 8.71 -8.46 6.09
N GLU A 104 9.94 -7.94 5.99
CA GLU A 104 10.32 -7.05 4.89
C GLU A 104 10.17 -7.75 3.55
N LEU A 105 10.78 -8.93 3.39
CA LEU A 105 10.73 -9.71 2.15
C LEU A 105 9.30 -9.96 1.69
N GLN A 106 8.44 -10.47 2.58
CA GLN A 106 7.06 -10.79 2.22
C GLN A 106 6.24 -9.52 1.89
N SER A 107 6.53 -8.39 2.53
CA SER A 107 5.89 -7.13 2.18
C SER A 107 6.26 -6.68 0.74
N PHE A 108 7.51 -6.89 0.32
CA PHE A 108 7.96 -6.63 -1.05
C PHE A 108 7.33 -7.59 -2.05
N GLU A 109 7.24 -8.88 -1.73
CA GLU A 109 6.53 -9.85 -2.56
C GLU A 109 5.07 -9.45 -2.76
N LYS A 110 4.40 -8.95 -1.71
CA LYS A 110 3.02 -8.45 -1.78
C LYS A 110 2.87 -7.28 -2.74
N ARG A 111 3.86 -6.39 -2.79
CA ARG A 111 3.90 -5.29 -3.76
C ARG A 111 3.96 -5.82 -5.19
N ILE A 112 4.84 -6.78 -5.45
CA ILE A 112 5.02 -7.38 -6.78
C ILE A 112 3.74 -8.12 -7.20
N GLU A 113 3.12 -8.87 -6.29
CA GLU A 113 1.83 -9.52 -6.50
C GLU A 113 0.76 -8.51 -6.93
N PHE A 114 0.65 -7.38 -6.21
CA PHE A 114 -0.27 -6.31 -6.57
C PHE A 114 0.02 -5.73 -7.97
N LEU A 115 1.29 -5.46 -8.29
CA LEU A 115 1.68 -4.88 -9.58
C LEU A 115 1.37 -5.82 -10.75
N LYS A 116 1.62 -7.13 -10.60
CA LYS A 116 1.26 -8.16 -11.58
C LYS A 116 -0.26 -8.16 -11.82
N LYS A 117 -1.06 -8.16 -10.75
CA LYS A 117 -2.51 -8.13 -10.88
C LYS A 117 -3.04 -6.84 -11.51
N LEU A 118 -2.45 -5.69 -11.17
CA LEU A 118 -2.81 -4.41 -11.79
C LEU A 118 -2.53 -4.41 -13.29
N ARG A 119 -1.36 -4.94 -13.69
CA ARG A 119 -0.95 -5.10 -15.08
C ARG A 119 -1.92 -5.96 -15.88
N GLU A 120 -2.38 -7.07 -15.32
CA GLU A 120 -3.34 -7.97 -15.95
C GLU A 120 -4.72 -7.33 -16.13
N LYS A 121 -5.19 -6.58 -15.12
CA LYS A 121 -6.52 -5.98 -15.13
C LYS A 121 -6.64 -4.69 -15.94
N THR A 122 -5.56 -3.94 -16.07
CA THR A 122 -5.60 -2.66 -16.79
C THR A 122 -5.56 -2.86 -18.31
N ARG A 123 -6.30 -2.03 -19.04
CA ARG A 123 -6.19 -1.94 -20.51
C ARG A 123 -5.24 -0.82 -20.95
N LYS A 124 -4.87 0.09 -20.05
CA LYS A 124 -4.02 1.25 -20.36
C LYS A 124 -2.57 0.83 -20.48
N ARG A 125 -1.97 1.08 -21.63
CA ARG A 125 -0.57 0.71 -21.92
C ARG A 125 0.42 1.39 -20.96
N GLU A 126 0.23 2.67 -20.69
CA GLU A 126 1.06 3.44 -19.74
C GLU A 126 1.14 2.77 -18.35
N ILE A 127 0.01 2.25 -17.85
CA ILE A 127 -0.03 1.56 -16.54
C ILE A 127 0.67 0.20 -16.62
N LYS A 128 0.53 -0.53 -17.74
CA LYS A 128 1.24 -1.79 -17.94
C LYS A 128 2.74 -1.58 -17.97
N ASP A 129 3.20 -0.60 -18.73
CA ASP A 129 4.62 -0.28 -18.88
C ASP A 129 5.21 0.18 -17.53
N ALA A 130 4.46 0.97 -16.75
CA ALA A 130 4.86 1.34 -15.38
C ALA A 130 4.95 0.12 -14.46
N CYS A 131 3.96 -0.79 -14.49
CA CYS A 131 4.01 -2.04 -13.74
C CYS A 131 5.24 -2.89 -14.14
N ASP A 132 5.51 -3.03 -15.43
CA ASP A 132 6.62 -3.86 -15.93
C ASP A 132 7.98 -3.31 -15.48
N LYS A 133 8.17 -1.98 -15.56
CA LYS A 133 9.36 -1.31 -15.05
C LYS A 133 9.54 -1.53 -13.55
N LEU A 134 8.48 -1.33 -12.77
CA LEU A 134 8.54 -1.47 -11.31
C LEU A 134 8.75 -2.93 -10.90
N ILE A 135 8.07 -3.90 -11.51
CA ILE A 135 8.27 -5.33 -11.23
C ILE A 135 9.72 -5.72 -11.48
N LYS A 136 10.30 -5.29 -12.61
CA LYS A 136 11.71 -5.55 -12.91
C LYS A 136 12.63 -4.97 -11.83
N MET A 137 12.46 -3.68 -11.51
CA MET A 137 13.25 -2.99 -10.48
C MET A 137 13.15 -3.66 -9.11
N TRP A 138 11.94 -4.05 -8.67
CA TRP A 138 11.76 -4.70 -7.37
C TRP A 138 12.32 -6.13 -7.34
N ASN A 139 12.23 -6.90 -8.43
CA ASN A 139 12.86 -8.22 -8.51
C ASN A 139 14.39 -8.11 -8.46
N GLU A 140 14.99 -7.13 -9.14
CA GLU A 140 16.44 -6.90 -9.08
C GLU A 140 16.90 -6.53 -7.68
N ASN A 141 16.12 -5.71 -6.95
CA ASN A 141 16.42 -5.38 -5.55
C ASN A 141 16.29 -6.58 -4.60
N LEU A 142 15.38 -7.52 -4.89
CA LEU A 142 15.23 -8.75 -4.09
C LEU A 142 16.40 -9.72 -4.24
N LEU A 143 17.12 -9.68 -5.37
CA LEU A 143 18.32 -10.52 -5.59
C LEU A 143 19.53 -10.08 -4.75
N ILE A 144 19.44 -8.92 -4.09
CA ILE A 144 20.50 -8.35 -3.26
C ILE A 144 20.30 -8.71 -1.77
N TYR A 145 19.12 -9.20 -1.40
CA TYR A 145 18.81 -9.77 -0.08
C TYR A 145 19.09 -11.28 -0.06
#